data_AF-A0A519LFB6-F1
#
_entry.id   AF-A0A519LFB6-F1
#
_cell.length_a   1.000
_cell.length_b   1.000
_cell.length_c   1.000
_cell.angle_alpha   90.00
_cell.angle_beta   90.00
_cell.angle_gamma   90.00
#
_symmetry.space_group_name_H-M   'P 1'
#
loop_
_entity.id
_entity.type
_entity.pdbx_description
1 polymer ?
#
loop_
_entity_poly.entity_id
_entity_poly.type
_entity_poly.pdbx_seq_one_letter_code
_entity_poly.pdbx_strand_id
1 'polypeptide(L)'
;MDGSFAPLTVAAYADQAAKTDRGVEGQSLAFPLLGLFGETGSLLSALKKKQRDRASSVAYSDAVAEELGDVLWYLAAIARRGGLSLSAIAAHLYRKDGQWLNKDDPALTFEALQPHTIVRTAAPLPQFEETLLALAAEVGAMVADHQNAALVPGGEALARRLTNVFRLLLKASREAGLTLEGAAVKNRHKILGRWPEEKIYPAAPDADKDYDEQLPRQMAIEIFEKSVGDRPFVFQRCNELFIGDRLTDNAHEADDYRFHDVFHYAFVAVLGWSPVVRSLLRLKRKSDAKLDETEDGARAILIEEGISTWVFSMARPLDYFRGMKAGELPLDLLKQVHQFVQGYEPQDYPLWLWEEAILQGYAAFRFLQEHRRGLVTIDFGNRQLRIEPLAS
;
A
#
# COMPACT_ATOMS: atom_id res chain seq x y z
N MET A 1 6.08 13.46 -14.39
CA MET A 1 6.76 14.34 -13.42
C MET A 1 7.90 15.01 -14.16
N ASP A 2 7.98 16.34 -14.10
CA ASP A 2 9.13 17.10 -14.57
C ASP A 2 10.39 16.58 -13.83
N GLY A 3 11.45 16.27 -14.57
CA GLY A 3 12.65 15.59 -14.08
C GLY A 3 13.55 16.47 -13.20
N SER A 4 13.06 17.59 -12.68
CA SER A 4 13.81 18.45 -11.77
C SER A 4 13.88 17.79 -10.39
N PHE A 5 15.05 17.27 -10.02
CA PHE A 5 15.33 16.86 -8.65
C PHE A 5 15.27 18.09 -7.73
N ALA A 6 14.32 18.09 -6.81
CA ALA A 6 14.24 19.06 -5.73
C ALA A 6 14.57 18.34 -4.40
N PRO A 7 15.57 18.80 -3.64
CA PRO A 7 15.88 18.25 -2.32
C PRO A 7 14.66 18.25 -1.40
N LEU A 8 14.47 17.17 -0.62
CA LEU A 8 13.34 17.07 0.29
C LEU A 8 13.68 17.77 1.62
N THR A 9 12.90 18.79 1.98
CA THR A 9 13.00 19.42 3.30
C THR A 9 12.33 18.56 4.38
N VAL A 10 12.86 18.60 5.60
CA VAL A 10 12.26 17.89 6.74
C VAL A 10 10.85 18.43 7.02
N ALA A 11 10.67 19.75 6.87
CA ALA A 11 9.36 20.40 7.00
C ALA A 11 8.36 19.89 5.95
N ALA A 12 8.73 19.85 4.66
CA ALA A 12 7.83 19.37 3.61
C ALA A 12 7.43 17.90 3.80
N TYR A 13 8.37 17.05 4.22
CA TYR A 13 8.05 15.67 4.58
C TYR A 13 7.08 15.59 5.76
N ALA A 14 7.33 16.36 6.83
CA ALA A 14 6.47 16.35 8.02
C ALA A 14 5.04 16.82 7.70
N ASP A 15 4.90 17.86 6.87
CA ASP A 15 3.60 18.36 6.40
C ASP A 15 2.84 17.30 5.61
N GLN A 16 3.52 16.56 4.73
CA GLN A 16 2.91 15.49 3.95
C GLN A 16 2.54 14.28 4.82
N ALA A 17 3.41 13.89 5.74
CA ALA A 17 3.15 12.81 6.69
C ALA A 17 1.97 13.12 7.62
N ALA A 18 1.81 14.38 8.03
CA ALA A 18 0.69 14.82 8.86
C ALA A 18 -0.68 14.57 8.21
N LYS A 19 -0.77 14.68 6.88
CA LYS A 19 -2.02 14.48 6.12
C LYS A 19 -2.45 13.02 6.03
N THR A 20 -1.52 12.10 6.27
CA THR A 20 -1.78 10.66 6.22
C THR A 20 -1.94 10.04 7.61
N ASP A 21 -1.80 10.82 8.67
CA ASP A 21 -2.03 10.38 10.04
C ASP A 21 -3.53 10.27 10.32
N ARG A 22 -4.10 9.13 9.92
CA ARG A 22 -5.54 8.81 10.05
C ARG A 22 -5.94 8.20 11.41
N GLY A 23 -5.02 8.17 12.39
CA GLY A 23 -5.38 7.68 13.73
C GLY A 23 -6.48 8.55 14.37
N VAL A 24 -7.20 7.99 15.34
CA VAL A 24 -8.37 8.65 15.96
C VAL A 24 -7.99 10.05 16.50
N GLU A 25 -8.72 11.07 16.05
CA GLU A 25 -8.54 12.46 16.48
C GLU A 25 -8.63 12.57 18.01
N GLY A 26 -7.76 13.40 18.61
CA GLY A 26 -7.75 13.65 20.05
C GLY A 26 -7.06 12.59 20.91
N GLN A 27 -6.45 11.54 20.32
CA GLN A 27 -5.81 10.48 21.10
C GLN A 27 -4.36 10.77 21.52
N SER A 28 -4.08 10.30 22.74
CA SER A 28 -2.77 10.10 23.38
C SER A 28 -1.64 9.71 22.44
N LEU A 29 -0.40 10.01 22.83
CA LEU A 29 0.83 9.54 22.18
C LEU A 29 0.94 8.00 22.14
N ALA A 30 0.11 7.27 22.89
CA ALA A 30 0.12 5.80 22.97
C ALA A 30 0.07 5.11 21.60
N PHE A 31 -0.86 5.48 20.72
CA PHE A 31 -1.01 4.81 19.42
C PHE A 31 0.23 4.95 18.52
N PRO A 32 0.74 6.16 18.24
CA PRO A 32 1.95 6.29 17.41
C PRO A 32 3.22 5.78 18.12
N LEU A 33 3.26 5.73 19.46
CA LEU A 33 4.34 5.07 20.21
C LEU A 33 4.38 3.56 19.99
N LEU A 34 3.22 2.90 20.00
CA LEU A 34 3.10 1.47 19.68
C LEU A 34 3.60 1.20 18.26
N GLY A 35 3.23 2.06 17.31
CA GLY A 35 3.71 2.02 15.95
C GLY A 35 5.23 2.19 15.86
N LEU A 36 5.80 3.24 16.45
CA LEU A 36 7.25 3.47 16.48
C LEU A 36 8.02 2.26 17.04
N PHE A 37 7.51 1.66 18.12
CA PHE A 37 8.09 0.45 18.71
C PHE A 37 8.02 -0.74 17.76
N GLY A 38 6.87 -0.95 17.12
CA GLY A 38 6.65 -1.98 16.11
C GLY A 38 7.65 -1.89 14.95
N GLU A 39 7.75 -0.73 14.30
CA GLU A 39 8.63 -0.56 13.14
C GLU A 39 10.12 -0.61 13.51
N THR A 40 10.47 -0.18 14.72
CA THR A 40 11.84 -0.40 15.25
C THR A 40 12.13 -1.90 15.42
N GLY A 41 11.14 -2.69 15.86
CA GLY A 41 11.21 -4.15 15.90
C GLY A 41 11.30 -4.80 14.51
N SER A 42 10.62 -4.23 13.52
CA SER A 42 10.71 -4.66 12.11
C SER A 42 12.10 -4.40 11.53
N LEU A 43 12.73 -3.26 11.81
CA LEU A 43 14.14 -2.99 11.48
C LEU A 43 15.10 -4.04 12.05
N LEU A 44 14.98 -4.35 13.35
CA LEU A 44 15.76 -5.40 14.02
C LEU A 44 15.52 -6.76 13.36
N SER A 45 14.28 -7.06 12.99
CA SER A 45 13.91 -8.31 12.33
C SER A 45 14.52 -8.41 10.92
N ALA A 46 14.57 -7.31 10.17
CA ALA A 46 15.23 -7.25 8.87
C ALA A 46 16.73 -7.52 8.97
N LEU A 47 17.42 -6.94 9.96
CA LEU A 47 18.83 -7.21 10.24
C LEU A 47 19.06 -8.69 10.59
N LYS A 48 18.26 -9.24 11.52
CA LYS A 48 18.35 -10.66 11.91
C LYS A 48 18.16 -11.59 10.71
N LYS A 49 17.18 -11.31 9.84
CA LYS A 49 16.96 -12.07 8.60
C LYS A 49 18.18 -12.00 7.69
N LYS A 50 18.83 -10.84 7.53
CA LYS A 50 20.03 -10.69 6.71
C LYS A 50 21.24 -11.47 7.25
N GLN A 51 21.39 -11.54 8.56
CA GLN A 51 22.45 -12.32 9.21
C GLN A 51 22.22 -13.83 9.07
N ARG A 52 20.95 -14.27 9.12
CA ARG A 52 20.57 -15.69 9.06
C ARG A 52 20.48 -16.23 7.62
N ASP A 53 19.89 -15.44 6.73
CA ASP A 53 19.46 -15.89 5.40
C ASP A 53 20.42 -15.35 4.33
N ARG A 54 20.77 -16.16 3.33
CA ARG A 54 21.54 -15.73 2.14
C ARG A 54 20.68 -14.90 1.16
N ALA A 55 19.77 -14.07 1.66
CA ALA A 55 18.89 -13.25 0.84
C ALA A 55 19.69 -12.23 0.02
N SER A 56 19.15 -11.86 -1.16
CA SER A 56 19.77 -10.88 -2.05
C SER A 56 19.99 -9.55 -1.31
N SER A 57 21.07 -8.84 -1.66
CA SER A 57 21.37 -7.51 -1.08
C SER A 57 20.29 -6.48 -1.39
N VAL A 58 19.65 -6.59 -2.56
CA VAL A 58 18.60 -5.66 -3.01
C VAL A 58 17.35 -5.78 -2.16
N ALA A 59 16.79 -6.99 -2.01
CA ALA A 59 15.57 -7.19 -1.21
C ALA A 59 15.76 -6.77 0.26
N TYR A 60 16.96 -6.96 0.80
CA TYR A 60 17.31 -6.46 2.13
C TYR A 60 17.35 -4.93 2.20
N SER A 61 18.00 -4.28 1.23
CA SER A 61 18.12 -2.83 1.17
C SER A 61 16.75 -2.16 1.03
N ASP A 62 15.85 -2.75 0.25
CA ASP A 62 14.47 -2.26 0.10
C ASP A 62 13.67 -2.41 1.39
N ALA A 63 13.76 -3.56 2.07
CA ALA A 63 13.12 -3.76 3.36
C ALA A 63 13.63 -2.75 4.40
N VAL A 64 14.95 -2.59 4.55
CA VAL A 64 15.50 -1.62 5.52
C VAL A 64 15.08 -0.19 5.18
N ALA A 65 15.07 0.19 3.90
CA ALA A 65 14.62 1.52 3.49
C ALA A 65 13.14 1.77 3.81
N GLU A 66 12.29 0.75 3.66
CA GLU A 66 10.88 0.81 4.03
C GLU A 66 10.71 1.04 5.53
N GLU A 67 11.35 0.21 6.36
CA GLU A 67 11.23 0.28 7.82
C GLU A 67 11.84 1.58 8.39
N LEU A 68 12.96 2.08 7.84
CA LEU A 68 13.53 3.38 8.19
C LEU A 68 12.54 4.52 7.93
N GLY A 69 11.81 4.43 6.81
CA GLY A 69 10.78 5.40 6.44
C GLY A 69 9.57 5.35 7.37
N ASP A 70 9.19 4.17 7.84
CA ASP A 70 8.06 4.01 8.76
C ASP A 70 8.39 4.48 10.18
N VAL A 71 9.60 4.22 10.65
CA VAL A 71 10.13 4.82 11.89
C VAL A 71 10.13 6.35 11.79
N LEU A 72 10.57 6.90 10.65
CA LEU A 72 10.54 8.36 10.42
C LEU A 72 9.11 8.91 10.42
N TRP A 73 8.15 8.20 9.83
CA TRP A 73 6.75 8.59 9.80
C TRP A 73 6.15 8.65 11.22
N TYR A 74 6.37 7.62 12.04
CA TYR A 74 5.91 7.64 13.43
C TYR A 74 6.62 8.70 14.25
N LEU A 75 7.91 8.94 14.02
CA LEU A 75 8.64 10.03 14.66
C LEU A 75 7.98 11.40 14.35
N ALA A 76 7.61 11.63 13.10
CA ALA A 76 6.88 12.82 12.66
C ALA A 76 5.50 12.93 13.34
N ALA A 77 4.75 11.83 13.39
CA ALA A 77 3.43 11.78 14.01
C ALA A 77 3.49 12.06 15.52
N ILE A 78 4.48 11.52 16.23
CA ILE A 78 4.68 11.74 17.67
C ILE A 78 5.10 13.18 17.93
N ALA A 79 6.03 13.74 17.14
CA ALA A 79 6.40 15.14 17.26
C ALA A 79 5.16 16.04 17.15
N ARG A 80 4.38 15.88 16.07
CA ARG A 80 3.17 16.67 15.80
C ARG A 80 2.12 16.55 16.90
N ARG A 81 1.74 15.31 17.27
CA ARG A 81 0.74 15.05 18.31
C ARG A 81 1.22 15.49 19.69
N GLY A 82 2.53 15.51 19.91
CA GLY A 82 3.18 16.01 21.11
C GLY A 82 3.44 17.51 21.12
N GLY A 83 2.91 18.29 20.16
CA GLY A 83 3.07 19.74 20.11
C GLY A 83 4.48 20.22 19.76
N LEU A 84 5.26 19.39 19.08
CA LEU A 84 6.61 19.69 18.58
C LEU A 84 6.65 19.60 17.06
N SER A 85 7.63 20.27 16.46
CA SER A 85 7.90 20.17 15.03
C SER A 85 9.08 19.23 14.76
N LEU A 86 8.92 18.35 13.76
CA LEU A 86 10.02 17.51 13.29
C LEU A 86 11.16 18.36 12.70
N SER A 87 10.84 19.49 12.07
CA SER A 87 11.84 20.43 11.56
C SER A 87 12.67 21.03 12.70
N ALA A 88 12.06 21.45 13.81
CA ALA A 88 12.77 21.95 14.99
C ALA A 88 13.69 20.89 15.60
N ILE A 89 13.23 19.63 15.65
CA ILE A 89 14.03 18.49 16.14
C ILE A 89 15.26 18.27 15.27
N ALA A 90 15.07 18.23 13.94
CA ALA A 90 16.17 18.11 12.99
C ALA A 90 17.13 19.31 13.04
N ALA A 91 16.59 20.52 13.15
CA ALA A 91 17.37 21.75 13.21
C ALA A 91 18.20 21.85 14.49
N HIS A 92 17.64 21.42 15.62
CA HIS A 92 18.34 21.30 16.90
C HIS A 92 19.55 20.35 16.79
N LEU A 93 19.37 19.19 16.14
CA LEU A 93 20.47 18.27 15.84
C LEU A 93 21.52 18.88 14.92
N TYR A 94 21.08 19.53 13.84
CA TYR A 94 21.95 20.09 12.82
C TYR A 94 22.82 21.23 13.37
N ARG A 95 22.21 22.17 14.09
CA ARG A 95 22.90 23.31 14.71
C ARG A 95 23.72 22.93 15.94
N LYS A 96 23.47 21.74 16.52
CA LYS A 96 24.07 21.27 17.78
C LYS A 96 23.77 22.23 18.94
N ASP A 97 22.53 22.71 19.00
CA ASP A 97 22.13 23.67 20.04
C ASP A 97 22.32 23.03 21.44
N GLY A 98 22.92 23.75 22.38
CA GLY A 98 23.17 23.23 23.74
C GLY A 98 21.91 23.12 24.61
N GLN A 99 20.81 23.74 24.20
CA GLN A 99 19.51 23.72 24.86
C GLN A 99 18.40 23.58 23.81
N TRP A 100 17.25 23.05 24.21
CA TRP A 100 16.08 22.95 23.34
C TRP A 100 15.44 24.33 23.13
N LEU A 101 15.49 24.86 21.90
CA LEU A 101 14.97 26.19 21.56
C LEU A 101 13.63 26.16 20.82
N ASN A 102 13.13 24.98 20.45
CA ASN A 102 11.94 24.80 19.61
C ASN A 102 11.93 25.70 18.36
N LYS A 103 13.10 25.84 17.71
CA LYS A 103 13.28 26.71 16.56
C LYS A 103 13.39 25.90 15.27
N ASP A 104 12.35 25.97 14.47
CA ASP A 104 12.27 25.37 13.13
C ASP A 104 13.32 25.91 12.16
N ASP A 105 13.58 25.09 11.13
CA ASP A 105 14.31 25.47 9.94
C ASP A 105 13.59 24.86 8.71
N PRO A 106 12.73 25.62 8.03
CA PRO A 106 11.94 25.11 6.91
C PRO A 106 12.80 24.81 5.66
N ALA A 107 14.01 25.35 5.59
CA ALA A 107 14.93 25.14 4.47
C ALA A 107 15.85 23.92 4.69
N LEU A 108 15.87 23.33 5.90
CA LEU A 108 16.73 22.20 6.20
C LEU A 108 16.30 20.94 5.44
N THR A 109 17.20 20.42 4.61
CA THR A 109 17.00 19.21 3.81
C THR A 109 17.51 17.95 4.52
N PHE A 110 16.98 16.80 4.14
CA PHE A 110 17.54 15.51 4.59
C PHE A 110 18.98 15.33 4.12
N GLU A 111 19.31 15.80 2.90
CA GLU A 111 20.67 15.82 2.38
C GLU A 111 21.63 16.61 3.29
N ALA A 112 21.23 17.79 3.77
CA ALA A 112 22.04 18.61 4.67
C ALA A 112 22.30 17.92 6.04
N LEU A 113 21.42 17.02 6.48
CA LEU A 113 21.61 16.19 7.67
C LEU A 113 22.60 15.03 7.45
N GLN A 114 22.86 14.65 6.20
CA GLN A 114 23.77 13.58 5.81
C GLN A 114 24.74 14.04 4.70
N PRO A 115 25.58 15.07 4.93
CA PRO A 115 26.40 15.70 3.88
C PRO A 115 27.56 14.82 3.39
N HIS A 116 27.72 13.63 3.97
CA HIS A 116 28.81 12.70 3.64
C HIS A 116 28.33 11.71 2.59
N THR A 117 29.20 11.32 1.67
CA THR A 117 28.89 10.28 0.68
C THR A 117 28.55 8.95 1.38
N ILE A 118 27.31 8.50 1.25
CA ILE A 118 26.86 7.20 1.75
C ILE A 118 27.07 6.18 0.63
N VAL A 119 28.09 5.33 0.78
CA VAL A 119 28.37 4.26 -0.17
C VAL A 119 27.32 3.16 0.00
N ARG A 120 26.64 2.80 -1.09
CA ARG A 120 25.73 1.65 -1.09
C ARG A 120 26.54 0.37 -0.92
N THR A 121 26.30 -0.33 0.18
CA THR A 121 26.97 -1.60 0.48
C THR A 121 26.00 -2.77 0.33
N ALA A 122 26.52 -3.95 -0.03
CA ALA A 122 25.72 -5.17 -0.12
C ALA A 122 25.35 -5.76 1.26
N ALA A 123 26.05 -5.33 2.30
CA ALA A 123 25.88 -5.71 3.70
C ALA A 123 26.02 -4.46 4.60
N PRO A 124 25.32 -4.40 5.72
CA PRO A 124 25.45 -3.30 6.67
C PRO A 124 26.84 -3.28 7.33
N LEU A 125 27.24 -2.13 7.86
CA LEU A 125 28.45 -2.01 8.66
C LEU A 125 28.31 -2.78 10.00
N PRO A 126 29.40 -3.28 10.61
CA PRO A 126 29.33 -3.99 11.89
C PRO A 126 28.65 -3.21 13.01
N GLN A 127 28.78 -1.87 12.99
CA GLN A 127 28.18 -0.96 13.98
C GLN A 127 26.66 -0.83 13.84
N PHE A 128 26.08 -1.29 12.73
CA PHE A 128 24.65 -1.15 12.47
C PHE A 128 23.80 -1.87 13.52
N GLU A 129 24.24 -3.06 13.95
CA GLU A 129 23.55 -3.83 14.99
C GLU A 129 23.50 -3.07 16.32
N GLU A 130 24.64 -2.53 16.76
CA GLU A 130 24.73 -1.72 17.98
C GLU A 130 23.82 -0.48 17.90
N THR A 131 23.80 0.18 16.75
CA THR A 131 22.92 1.34 16.54
C THR A 131 21.44 0.98 16.58
N LEU A 132 21.03 -0.15 16.01
CA LEU A 132 19.64 -0.60 16.07
C LEU A 132 19.23 -1.01 17.49
N LEU A 133 20.12 -1.64 18.26
CA LEU A 133 19.89 -1.95 19.68
C LEU A 133 19.73 -0.66 20.50
N ALA A 134 20.57 0.36 20.25
CA ALA A 134 20.44 1.66 20.89
C ALA A 134 19.13 2.37 20.50
N LEU A 135 18.72 2.28 19.23
CA LEU A 135 17.44 2.81 18.76
C LEU A 135 16.26 2.15 19.50
N ALA A 136 16.26 0.82 19.59
CA ALA A 136 15.23 0.09 20.32
C ALA A 136 15.20 0.45 21.82
N ALA A 137 16.36 0.61 22.45
CA ALA A 137 16.44 1.05 23.85
C ALA A 137 15.86 2.45 24.05
N GLU A 138 16.16 3.40 23.15
CA GLU A 138 15.63 4.76 23.24
C GLU A 138 14.11 4.81 23.02
N VAL A 139 13.60 4.05 22.05
CA VAL A 139 12.15 3.93 21.80
C VAL A 139 11.45 3.27 22.98
N GLY A 140 12.02 2.21 23.55
CA GLY A 140 11.50 1.56 24.76
C GLY A 140 11.48 2.50 25.97
N ALA A 141 12.52 3.31 26.15
CA ALA A 141 12.55 4.33 27.18
C ALA A 141 11.48 5.42 26.97
N MET A 142 11.19 5.79 25.72
CA MET A 142 10.12 6.73 25.40
C MET A 142 8.73 6.17 25.74
N VAL A 143 8.50 4.87 25.50
CA VAL A 143 7.28 4.18 25.94
C VAL A 143 7.15 4.17 27.47
N ALA A 144 8.23 3.87 28.19
CA ALA A 144 8.24 3.90 29.64
C ALA A 144 7.97 5.31 30.20
N ASP A 145 8.59 6.34 29.63
CA ASP A 145 8.35 7.73 30.02
C ASP A 145 6.89 8.16 29.76
N HIS A 146 6.28 7.69 28.67
CA HIS A 146 4.87 7.91 28.40
C HIS A 146 3.95 7.26 29.45
N GLN A 147 4.20 6.00 29.81
CA GLN A 147 3.43 5.30 30.84
C GLN A 147 3.52 6.00 32.20
N ASN A 148 4.66 6.62 32.51
CA ASN A 148 4.88 7.38 33.73
C ASN A 148 4.43 8.85 33.64
N ALA A 149 3.71 9.24 32.58
CA ALA A 149 3.27 10.62 32.30
C ALA A 149 4.40 11.67 32.31
N ALA A 150 5.65 11.25 32.04
CA ALA A 150 6.83 12.12 32.01
C ALA A 150 6.98 12.87 30.67
N LEU A 151 6.27 12.45 29.62
CA LEU A 151 6.27 13.11 28.32
C LEU A 151 5.13 14.13 28.23
N VAL A 152 5.45 15.38 28.57
CA VAL A 152 4.52 16.50 28.45
C VAL A 152 4.56 17.07 27.02
N PRO A 153 3.40 17.40 26.41
CA PRO A 153 3.36 18.08 25.11
C PRO A 153 4.17 19.37 25.11
N GLY A 154 4.97 19.59 24.05
CA GLY A 154 5.87 20.73 23.92
C GLY A 154 7.10 20.69 24.83
N GLY A 155 7.20 19.69 25.72
CA GLY A 155 8.23 19.62 26.76
C GLY A 155 9.60 19.18 26.26
N GLU A 156 10.64 19.63 26.96
CA GLU A 156 12.04 19.31 26.66
C GLU A 156 12.35 17.81 26.76
N ALA A 157 11.69 17.09 27.69
CA ALA A 157 11.87 15.63 27.82
C ALA A 157 11.46 14.89 26.53
N LEU A 158 10.31 15.24 25.95
CA LEU A 158 9.84 14.67 24.68
C LEU A 158 10.77 15.08 23.53
N ALA A 159 11.13 16.37 23.44
CA ALA A 159 12.06 16.86 22.42
C ALA A 159 13.41 16.12 22.46
N ARG A 160 13.96 15.87 23.66
CA ARG A 160 15.19 15.10 23.86
C ARG A 160 15.08 13.65 23.37
N ARG A 161 13.98 12.95 23.70
CA ARG A 161 13.73 11.59 23.21
C ARG A 161 13.67 11.53 21.70
N LEU A 162 12.85 12.39 21.09
CA LEU A 162 12.69 12.43 19.64
C LEU A 162 14.00 12.83 18.92
N THR A 163 14.77 13.76 19.50
CA THR A 163 16.11 14.13 19.04
C THR A 163 17.07 12.94 19.05
N ASN A 164 17.06 12.13 20.12
CA ASN A 164 17.88 10.93 20.21
C ASN A 164 17.48 9.87 19.19
N VAL A 165 16.18 9.62 19.03
CA VAL A 165 15.65 8.70 18.01
C VAL A 165 16.05 9.15 16.60
N PHE A 166 15.85 10.43 16.26
CA PHE A 166 16.25 10.98 14.95
C PHE A 166 17.76 10.81 14.71
N ARG A 167 18.59 11.12 15.71
CA ARG A 167 20.06 10.94 15.62
C ARG A 167 20.43 9.48 15.34
N LEU A 168 19.81 8.54 16.03
CA LEU A 168 20.05 7.11 15.84
C LEU A 168 19.54 6.64 14.47
N LEU A 169 18.45 7.22 13.97
CA LEU A 169 17.92 6.93 12.63
C LEU A 169 18.86 7.42 11.51
N LEU A 170 19.45 8.61 11.66
CA LEU A 170 20.49 9.13 10.76
C LEU A 170 21.74 8.24 10.77
N LYS A 171 22.15 7.75 11.95
CA LYS A 171 23.28 6.84 12.11
C LYS A 171 22.99 5.48 11.47
N ALA A 172 21.80 4.92 11.74
CA ALA A 172 21.33 3.64 11.23
C ALA A 172 21.24 3.63 9.70
N SER A 173 20.60 4.63 9.10
CA SER A 173 20.50 4.73 7.64
C SER A 173 21.88 4.72 6.97
N ARG A 174 22.82 5.54 7.48
CA ARG A 174 24.20 5.57 6.98
C ARG A 174 24.90 4.21 7.09
N GLU A 175 24.77 3.53 8.22
CA GLU A 175 25.39 2.22 8.48
C GLU A 175 24.76 1.09 7.66
N ALA A 176 23.52 1.27 7.20
CA ALA A 176 22.85 0.40 6.24
C ALA A 176 23.21 0.72 4.77
N GLY A 177 24.04 1.73 4.51
CA GLY A 177 24.37 2.17 3.14
C GLY A 177 23.20 2.87 2.43
N LEU A 178 22.29 3.48 3.20
CA LEU A 178 21.08 4.16 2.73
C LEU A 178 21.06 5.62 3.17
N THR A 179 20.43 6.49 2.37
CA THR A 179 20.11 7.85 2.81
C THR A 179 18.76 7.84 3.52
N LEU A 180 18.62 8.63 4.58
CA LEU A 180 17.33 8.87 5.22
C LEU A 180 16.39 9.62 4.27
N GLU A 181 16.92 10.47 3.38
CA GLU A 181 16.13 11.09 2.31
C GLU A 181 15.48 10.03 1.39
N GLY A 182 16.24 9.00 0.99
CA GLY A 182 15.71 7.92 0.16
C GLY A 182 14.59 7.15 0.85
N ALA A 183 14.75 6.87 2.15
CA ALA A 183 13.69 6.28 2.98
C ALA A 183 12.47 7.21 3.11
N ALA A 184 12.69 8.51 3.32
CA ALA A 184 11.63 9.52 3.41
C ALA A 184 10.85 9.66 2.09
N VAL A 185 11.52 9.66 0.94
CA VAL A 185 10.90 9.71 -0.39
C VAL A 185 10.08 8.44 -0.66
N LYS A 186 10.62 7.26 -0.35
CA LYS A 186 9.90 5.98 -0.47
C LYS A 186 8.66 5.96 0.42
N ASN A 187 8.80 6.33 1.69
CA ASN A 187 7.68 6.41 2.62
C ASN A 187 6.64 7.45 2.18
N ARG A 188 7.06 8.63 1.71
CA ARG A 188 6.16 9.64 1.13
C ARG A 188 5.32 9.07 -0.02
N HIS A 189 5.96 8.37 -0.96
CA HIS A 189 5.24 7.75 -2.08
C HIS A 189 4.22 6.71 -1.57
N LYS A 190 4.61 5.89 -0.60
CA LYS A 190 3.73 4.88 0.02
C LYS A 190 2.51 5.49 0.71
N ILE A 191 2.72 6.44 1.61
CA ILE A 191 1.63 7.01 2.42
C ILE A 191 0.66 7.85 1.58
N LEU A 192 1.15 8.60 0.59
CA LEU A 192 0.30 9.36 -0.34
C LEU A 192 -0.38 8.45 -1.36
N GLY A 193 0.24 7.34 -1.73
CA GLY A 193 -0.38 6.29 -2.53
C GLY A 193 -1.49 5.54 -1.78
N ARG A 194 -1.48 5.56 -0.43
CA ARG A 194 -2.54 5.00 0.41
C ARG A 194 -3.64 6.00 0.73
N TRP A 195 -3.28 7.22 1.10
CA TRP A 195 -4.20 8.29 1.52
C TRP A 195 -3.89 9.59 0.78
N PRO A 196 -4.25 9.69 -0.51
CA PRO A 196 -4.00 10.90 -1.28
C PRO A 196 -4.88 12.06 -0.80
N GLU A 197 -4.41 13.29 -1.03
CA GLU A 197 -5.25 14.49 -0.89
C GLU A 197 -6.26 14.58 -2.04
N GLU A 198 -5.78 14.30 -3.25
CA GLU A 198 -6.56 14.27 -4.48
C GLU A 198 -6.35 12.92 -5.18
N LYS A 199 -7.46 12.25 -5.51
CA LYS A 199 -7.43 11.00 -6.25
C LYS A 199 -7.31 11.31 -7.74
N ILE A 200 -6.13 11.07 -8.29
CA ILE A 200 -5.88 11.17 -9.73
C ILE A 200 -5.95 9.77 -10.33
N TYR A 201 -7.01 9.51 -11.08
CA TYR A 201 -7.20 8.23 -11.77
C TYR A 201 -6.28 8.16 -13.02
N PRO A 202 -5.51 7.08 -13.20
CA PRO A 202 -4.66 6.91 -14.39
C PRO A 202 -5.51 6.75 -15.64
N ALA A 203 -5.04 7.19 -16.81
CA ALA A 203 -5.72 6.91 -18.08
C ALA A 203 -5.82 5.40 -18.34
N ALA A 204 -6.75 4.99 -19.22
CA ALA A 204 -6.82 3.61 -19.64
C ALA A 204 -5.52 3.19 -20.37
N PRO A 205 -4.89 2.06 -20.00
CA PRO A 205 -3.65 1.59 -20.64
C PRO A 205 -3.78 1.30 -22.13
N ASP A 206 -4.99 1.08 -22.63
CA ASP A 206 -5.31 0.73 -24.00
C ASP A 206 -6.03 1.85 -24.77
N ALA A 207 -6.01 3.09 -24.25
CA ALA A 207 -6.70 4.21 -24.88
C ALA A 207 -6.24 4.49 -26.33
N ASP A 208 -5.01 4.08 -26.67
CA ASP A 208 -4.39 4.24 -27.98
C ASP A 208 -4.57 3.03 -28.91
N LYS A 209 -5.22 1.95 -28.45
CA LYS A 209 -5.41 0.70 -29.22
C LYS A 209 -6.68 0.73 -30.07
N ASP A 210 -6.76 -0.17 -31.04
CA ASP A 210 -7.96 -0.35 -31.86
C ASP A 210 -9.15 -0.79 -31.00
N TYR A 211 -10.38 -0.47 -31.43
CA TYR A 211 -11.59 -0.69 -30.65
C TYR A 211 -11.78 -2.16 -30.21
N ASP A 212 -11.38 -3.12 -31.05
CA ASP A 212 -11.42 -4.56 -30.78
C ASP A 212 -10.26 -5.08 -29.90
N GLU A 213 -9.40 -4.18 -29.42
CA GLU A 213 -8.34 -4.45 -28.45
C GLU A 213 -8.48 -3.59 -27.17
N GLN A 214 -9.52 -2.77 -27.09
CA GLN A 214 -9.85 -2.00 -25.89
C GLN A 214 -10.79 -2.79 -24.98
N LEU A 215 -10.51 -2.82 -23.67
CA LEU A 215 -11.49 -3.24 -22.68
C LEU A 215 -12.72 -2.31 -22.75
N PRO A 216 -13.94 -2.86 -22.59
CA PRO A 216 -15.16 -2.08 -22.73
C PRO A 216 -15.23 -1.01 -21.65
N ARG A 217 -15.48 0.24 -22.06
CA ARG A 217 -15.65 1.37 -21.13
C ARG A 217 -16.97 1.28 -20.36
N GLN A 218 -17.97 0.65 -20.98
CA GLN A 218 -19.25 0.30 -20.37
C GLN A 218 -19.64 -1.10 -20.81
N MET A 219 -20.08 -1.93 -19.87
CA MET A 219 -20.56 -3.28 -20.15
C MET A 219 -21.54 -3.73 -19.06
N ALA A 220 -22.58 -4.48 -19.45
CA ALA A 220 -23.53 -5.07 -18.53
C ALA A 220 -23.51 -6.61 -18.64
N ILE A 221 -23.40 -7.28 -17.51
CA ILE A 221 -23.28 -8.74 -17.41
C ILE A 221 -24.34 -9.23 -16.43
N GLU A 222 -25.21 -10.10 -16.91
CA GLU A 222 -26.12 -10.84 -16.06
C GLU A 222 -25.36 -12.02 -15.45
N ILE A 223 -25.37 -12.13 -14.13
CA ILE A 223 -24.82 -13.27 -13.41
C ILE A 223 -25.97 -13.93 -12.68
N PHE A 224 -26.13 -15.25 -12.82
CA PHE A 224 -27.20 -15.98 -12.15
C PHE A 224 -26.83 -17.44 -11.90
N GLU A 225 -27.27 -17.94 -10.74
CA GLU A 225 -27.16 -19.34 -10.37
C GLU A 225 -28.32 -20.16 -10.98
N LYS A 226 -27.98 -21.32 -11.54
CA LYS A 226 -28.95 -22.29 -12.04
C LYS A 226 -28.47 -23.71 -11.73
N SER A 227 -29.38 -24.57 -11.26
CA SER A 227 -29.09 -25.98 -11.05
C SER A 227 -29.04 -26.76 -12.38
N VAL A 228 -28.00 -27.55 -12.55
CA VAL A 228 -27.89 -28.55 -13.62
C VAL A 228 -27.83 -29.92 -12.95
N GLY A 229 -28.98 -30.62 -12.93
CA GLY A 229 -29.18 -31.74 -12.01
C GLY A 229 -29.22 -31.25 -10.57
N ASP A 230 -28.49 -31.93 -9.68
CA ASP A 230 -28.43 -31.59 -8.24
C ASP A 230 -27.32 -30.59 -7.89
N ARG A 231 -26.59 -30.07 -8.88
CA ARG A 231 -25.45 -29.17 -8.66
C ARG A 231 -25.77 -27.75 -9.12
N PRO A 232 -25.58 -26.73 -8.26
CA PRO A 232 -25.69 -25.33 -8.67
C PRO A 232 -24.49 -24.92 -9.51
N PHE A 233 -24.73 -24.15 -10.57
CA PHE A 233 -23.71 -23.53 -11.40
C PHE A 233 -24.02 -22.04 -11.56
N VAL A 234 -22.98 -21.22 -11.60
CA VAL A 234 -23.10 -19.81 -11.99
C VAL A 234 -22.89 -19.70 -13.49
N PHE A 235 -23.80 -18.96 -14.13
CA PHE A 235 -23.76 -18.59 -15.53
C PHE A 235 -23.64 -17.09 -15.67
N GLN A 236 -23.02 -16.66 -16.77
CA GLN A 236 -22.83 -15.27 -17.09
C GLN A 236 -23.29 -15.00 -18.52
N ARG A 237 -24.01 -13.90 -18.71
CA ARG A 237 -24.57 -13.51 -20.01
C ARG A 237 -24.34 -12.04 -20.28
N CYS A 238 -23.79 -11.71 -21.44
CA CYS A 238 -23.59 -10.35 -21.93
C CYS A 238 -24.26 -10.23 -23.30
N ASN A 239 -25.19 -9.26 -23.46
CA ASN A 239 -25.97 -9.07 -24.69
C ASN A 239 -26.55 -10.39 -25.26
N GLU A 240 -27.24 -11.15 -24.39
CA GLU A 240 -27.83 -12.47 -24.68
C GLU A 240 -26.87 -13.64 -24.92
N LEU A 241 -25.57 -13.38 -25.05
CA LEU A 241 -24.54 -14.40 -25.25
C LEU A 241 -23.98 -14.87 -23.91
N PHE A 242 -23.92 -16.18 -23.73
CA PHE A 242 -23.19 -16.75 -22.59
C PHE A 242 -21.69 -16.49 -22.77
N ILE A 243 -21.06 -15.99 -21.71
CA ILE A 243 -19.62 -15.74 -21.67
C ILE A 243 -18.98 -16.61 -20.60
N GLY A 244 -17.77 -17.11 -20.89
CA GLY A 244 -16.99 -17.92 -19.97
C GLY A 244 -17.54 -19.33 -19.78
N ASP A 245 -16.88 -20.07 -18.90
CA ASP A 245 -17.35 -21.38 -18.47
C ASP A 245 -18.35 -21.26 -17.31
N ARG A 246 -19.21 -22.26 -17.14
CA ARG A 246 -20.06 -22.36 -15.96
C ARG A 246 -19.21 -22.64 -14.71
N LEU A 247 -19.47 -21.92 -13.63
CA LEU A 247 -18.62 -21.94 -12.44
C LEU A 247 -19.25 -22.71 -11.28
N THR A 248 -18.40 -23.40 -10.53
CA THR A 248 -18.69 -24.06 -9.25
C THR A 248 -17.64 -23.65 -8.23
N ASP A 249 -17.90 -23.85 -6.93
CA ASP A 249 -16.97 -23.43 -5.88
C ASP A 249 -15.63 -24.18 -5.94
N ASN A 250 -15.63 -25.39 -6.51
CA ASN A 250 -14.45 -26.26 -6.60
C ASN A 250 -13.76 -26.51 -5.24
N ALA A 251 -14.54 -26.44 -4.16
CA ALA A 251 -14.09 -26.61 -2.78
C ALA A 251 -14.85 -27.73 -2.06
N HIS A 252 -14.27 -28.26 -0.97
CA HIS A 252 -14.92 -29.27 -0.12
C HIS A 252 -16.15 -28.71 0.61
N GLU A 253 -16.05 -27.47 1.08
CA GLU A 253 -17.14 -26.72 1.70
C GLU A 253 -17.52 -25.57 0.76
N ALA A 254 -18.81 -25.37 0.55
CA ALA A 254 -19.30 -24.28 -0.28
C ALA A 254 -18.95 -22.93 0.36
N ASP A 255 -18.24 -22.08 -0.38
CA ASP A 255 -17.80 -20.75 0.04
C ASP A 255 -18.25 -19.65 -0.94
N ASP A 256 -19.06 -20.02 -1.94
CA ASP A 256 -19.60 -19.14 -2.97
C ASP A 256 -18.55 -18.53 -3.91
N TYR A 257 -17.32 -19.06 -3.93
CA TYR A 257 -16.27 -18.61 -4.84
C TYR A 257 -16.66 -18.74 -6.33
N ARG A 258 -17.71 -19.50 -6.67
CA ARG A 258 -18.31 -19.51 -8.01
C ARG A 258 -18.79 -18.15 -8.53
N PHE A 259 -18.93 -17.13 -7.67
CA PHE A 259 -19.26 -15.75 -8.07
C PHE A 259 -18.03 -14.83 -8.23
N HIS A 260 -16.79 -15.35 -8.16
CA HIS A 260 -15.58 -14.53 -8.12
C HIS A 260 -15.32 -13.65 -9.34
N ASP A 261 -15.92 -13.93 -10.51
CA ASP A 261 -15.69 -13.14 -11.73
C ASP A 261 -16.03 -11.64 -11.57
N VAL A 262 -16.86 -11.28 -10.59
CA VAL A 262 -17.09 -9.86 -10.22
C VAL A 262 -15.84 -9.13 -9.77
N PHE A 263 -14.81 -9.83 -9.28
CA PHE A 263 -13.52 -9.23 -8.94
C PHE A 263 -12.80 -8.76 -10.21
N HIS A 264 -12.76 -9.59 -11.25
CA HIS A 264 -12.19 -9.23 -12.55
C HIS A 264 -12.94 -8.08 -13.21
N TYR A 265 -14.27 -8.06 -13.12
CA TYR A 265 -15.08 -6.93 -13.58
C TYR A 265 -14.82 -5.65 -12.80
N ALA A 266 -14.56 -5.73 -11.50
CA ALA A 266 -14.14 -4.58 -10.70
C ALA A 266 -12.77 -4.05 -11.15
N PHE A 267 -11.84 -4.94 -11.49
CA PHE A 267 -10.53 -4.55 -12.03
C PHE A 267 -10.67 -3.83 -13.38
N VAL A 268 -11.54 -4.30 -14.27
CA VAL A 268 -11.87 -3.55 -15.50
C VAL A 268 -12.48 -2.19 -15.17
N ALA A 269 -13.47 -2.12 -14.29
CA ALA A 269 -14.18 -0.88 -13.96
C ALA A 269 -13.26 0.17 -13.33
N VAL A 270 -12.38 -0.24 -12.40
CA VAL A 270 -11.61 0.70 -11.57
C VAL A 270 -10.18 0.87 -12.09
N LEU A 271 -9.51 -0.21 -12.47
CA LEU A 271 -8.11 -0.19 -12.90
C LEU A 271 -7.99 0.02 -14.42
N GLY A 272 -8.96 -0.46 -15.20
CA GLY A 272 -8.82 -0.55 -16.67
C GLY A 272 -7.84 -1.64 -17.08
N TRP A 273 -7.59 -2.60 -16.19
CA TRP A 273 -6.67 -3.71 -16.37
C TRP A 273 -7.35 -5.00 -15.92
N SER A 274 -7.38 -6.00 -16.80
CA SER A 274 -7.79 -7.37 -16.50
C SER A 274 -7.40 -8.28 -17.67
N PRO A 275 -6.22 -8.93 -17.65
CA PRO A 275 -5.90 -9.98 -18.63
C PRO A 275 -6.93 -11.12 -18.67
N VAL A 276 -7.61 -11.43 -17.55
CA VAL A 276 -8.70 -12.41 -17.50
C VAL A 276 -9.86 -11.98 -18.39
N VAL A 277 -10.39 -10.75 -18.19
CA VAL A 277 -11.52 -10.26 -19.00
C VAL A 277 -11.12 -10.00 -20.44
N ARG A 278 -9.88 -9.56 -20.71
CA ARG A 278 -9.36 -9.48 -22.09
C ARG A 278 -9.41 -10.83 -22.79
N SER A 279 -8.94 -11.88 -22.13
CA SER A 279 -8.96 -13.25 -22.67
C SER A 279 -10.40 -13.72 -22.90
N LEU A 280 -11.27 -13.52 -21.91
CA LEU A 280 -12.70 -13.87 -21.96
C LEU A 280 -13.42 -13.25 -23.15
N LEU A 281 -13.21 -11.95 -23.38
CA LEU A 281 -13.86 -11.18 -24.44
C LEU A 281 -13.09 -11.22 -25.77
N ARG A 282 -11.94 -11.90 -25.81
CA ARG A 282 -11.03 -11.96 -26.97
C ARG A 282 -10.48 -10.59 -27.41
N LEU A 283 -10.24 -9.69 -26.45
CA LEU A 283 -9.75 -8.31 -26.61
C LEU A 283 -8.26 -8.17 -26.22
N LYS A 284 -7.46 -9.20 -26.52
CA LYS A 284 -6.00 -9.13 -26.33
C LYS A 284 -5.41 -8.15 -27.34
N ARG A 285 -4.40 -7.37 -26.94
CA ARG A 285 -3.73 -6.35 -27.75
C ARG A 285 -2.70 -6.98 -28.70
N LYS A 286 -3.17 -7.77 -29.66
CA LYS A 286 -2.37 -8.52 -30.64
C LYS A 286 -1.64 -7.65 -31.65
N SER A 287 -2.06 -6.40 -31.84
CA SER A 287 -1.35 -5.40 -32.64
C SER A 287 0.07 -5.16 -32.13
N ASP A 288 0.31 -5.36 -30.83
CA ASP A 288 1.62 -5.30 -30.20
C ASP A 288 1.97 -6.66 -29.58
N ALA A 289 2.78 -7.44 -30.29
CA ALA A 289 3.17 -8.79 -29.88
C ALA A 289 3.81 -8.84 -28.48
N LYS A 290 4.49 -7.76 -28.05
CA LYS A 290 5.10 -7.72 -26.72
C LYS A 290 4.03 -7.55 -25.65
N LEU A 291 3.07 -6.63 -25.83
CA LEU A 291 1.96 -6.46 -24.89
C LEU A 291 1.07 -7.71 -24.83
N ASP A 292 0.77 -8.34 -25.97
CA ASP A 292 0.00 -9.58 -26.03
C ASP A 292 0.65 -10.72 -25.22
N GLU A 293 1.98 -10.82 -25.28
CA GLU A 293 2.76 -11.82 -24.54
C GLU A 293 2.90 -11.47 -23.06
N THR A 294 3.23 -10.21 -22.72
CA THR A 294 3.62 -9.83 -21.35
C THR A 294 2.46 -9.39 -20.48
N GLU A 295 1.56 -8.54 -20.99
CA GLU A 295 0.46 -7.93 -20.21
C GLU A 295 -0.85 -8.69 -20.34
N ASP A 296 -1.10 -9.29 -21.52
CA ASP A 296 -2.33 -10.03 -21.78
C ASP A 296 -2.09 -11.56 -21.75
N GLY A 297 -0.84 -12.00 -21.65
CA GLY A 297 -0.43 -13.39 -21.73
C GLY A 297 -0.84 -14.25 -20.54
N ALA A 298 -0.57 -15.56 -20.65
CA ALA A 298 -0.97 -16.54 -19.64
C ALA A 298 -0.44 -16.23 -18.24
N ARG A 299 0.77 -15.65 -18.13
CA ARG A 299 1.34 -15.28 -16.83
C ARG A 299 0.56 -14.14 -16.17
N ALA A 300 0.13 -13.14 -16.94
CA ALA A 300 -0.66 -12.02 -16.42
C ALA A 300 -2.04 -12.51 -15.94
N ILE A 301 -2.68 -13.40 -16.70
CA ILE A 301 -3.93 -14.08 -16.30
C ILE A 301 -3.74 -14.80 -14.96
N LEU A 302 -2.69 -15.63 -14.83
CA LEU A 302 -2.41 -16.36 -13.58
C LEU A 302 -2.15 -15.43 -12.39
N ILE A 303 -1.55 -14.27 -12.61
CA ILE A 303 -1.32 -13.27 -11.56
C ILE A 303 -2.64 -12.66 -11.11
N GLU A 304 -3.53 -12.27 -12.02
CA GLU A 304 -4.85 -11.72 -11.69
C GLU A 304 -5.73 -12.75 -10.94
N GLU A 305 -5.77 -13.99 -11.43
CA GLU A 305 -6.45 -15.12 -10.76
C GLU A 305 -5.87 -15.39 -9.37
N GLY A 306 -4.53 -15.34 -9.26
CA GLY A 306 -3.80 -15.48 -8.00
C GLY A 306 -4.16 -14.38 -7.00
N ILE A 307 -4.28 -13.13 -7.45
CA ILE A 307 -4.76 -12.00 -6.62
C ILE A 307 -6.18 -12.27 -6.14
N SER A 308 -7.10 -12.64 -7.03
CA SER A 308 -8.50 -12.89 -6.69
C SER A 308 -8.64 -14.00 -5.64
N THR A 309 -7.93 -15.11 -5.83
CA THR A 309 -7.93 -16.25 -4.91
C THR A 309 -7.31 -15.89 -3.56
N TRP A 310 -6.18 -15.18 -3.59
CA TRP A 310 -5.46 -14.81 -2.38
C TRP A 310 -6.24 -13.78 -1.56
N VAL A 311 -6.76 -12.72 -2.19
CA VAL A 311 -7.59 -11.71 -1.52
C VAL A 311 -8.85 -12.38 -0.94
N PHE A 312 -9.44 -13.35 -1.64
CA PHE A 312 -10.57 -14.11 -1.12
C PHE A 312 -10.26 -14.85 0.17
N SER A 313 -9.10 -15.50 0.27
CA SER A 313 -8.67 -16.14 1.51
C SER A 313 -8.52 -15.16 2.68
N MET A 314 -8.13 -13.90 2.40
CA MET A 314 -8.03 -12.83 3.40
C MET A 314 -9.37 -12.17 3.72
N ALA A 315 -10.28 -12.13 2.77
CA ALA A 315 -11.60 -11.52 2.92
C ALA A 315 -12.52 -12.37 3.82
N ARG A 316 -12.43 -13.71 3.76
CA ARG A 316 -13.24 -14.63 4.57
C ARG A 316 -13.26 -14.33 6.08
N PRO A 317 -12.10 -14.24 6.77
CA PRO A 317 -12.10 -13.90 8.21
C PRO A 317 -12.51 -12.45 8.52
N LEU A 318 -12.62 -11.59 7.50
CA LEU A 318 -13.00 -10.18 7.60
C LEU A 318 -14.44 -9.93 7.13
N ASP A 319 -15.29 -10.96 7.17
CA ASP A 319 -16.69 -10.94 6.71
C ASP A 319 -16.82 -10.36 5.29
N TYR A 320 -15.92 -10.78 4.39
CA TYR A 320 -15.83 -10.31 3.01
C TYR A 320 -15.77 -8.77 2.91
N PHE A 321 -15.06 -8.13 3.85
CA PHE A 321 -14.92 -6.67 3.98
C PHE A 321 -16.26 -5.93 4.15
N ARG A 322 -17.26 -6.57 4.74
CA ARG A 322 -18.57 -5.95 5.00
C ARG A 322 -18.40 -4.69 5.85
N GLY A 323 -18.97 -3.58 5.37
CA GLY A 323 -18.96 -2.29 6.07
C GLY A 323 -17.64 -1.53 6.02
N MET A 324 -16.56 -2.12 5.49
CA MET A 324 -15.28 -1.42 5.34
C MET A 324 -15.37 -0.33 4.27
N LYS A 325 -14.78 0.82 4.57
CA LYS A 325 -14.70 2.01 3.71
C LYS A 325 -13.29 2.17 3.14
N ALA A 326 -13.16 3.09 2.18
CA ALA A 326 -11.85 3.49 1.68
C ALA A 326 -10.95 3.96 2.84
N GLY A 327 -9.72 3.45 2.87
CA GLY A 327 -8.74 3.64 3.93
C GLY A 327 -8.74 2.57 5.02
N GLU A 328 -9.72 1.67 5.05
CA GLU A 328 -9.87 0.66 6.12
C GLU A 328 -9.38 -0.73 5.74
N LEU A 329 -9.11 -1.03 4.45
CA LEU A 329 -8.50 -2.31 4.10
C LEU A 329 -7.10 -2.44 4.74
N PRO A 330 -6.70 -3.65 5.18
CA PRO A 330 -5.37 -3.87 5.74
C PRO A 330 -4.27 -3.42 4.77
N LEU A 331 -3.32 -2.61 5.24
CA LEU A 331 -2.24 -2.09 4.40
C LEU A 331 -1.38 -3.23 3.82
N ASP A 332 -1.08 -4.24 4.63
CA ASP A 332 -0.32 -5.41 4.19
C ASP A 332 -1.03 -6.19 3.08
N LEU A 333 -2.36 -6.17 3.07
CA LEU A 333 -3.13 -6.76 1.98
C LEU A 333 -2.79 -6.09 0.66
N LEU A 334 -2.87 -4.76 0.63
CA LEU A 334 -2.61 -3.96 -0.57
C LEU A 334 -1.14 -4.00 -0.99
N LYS A 335 -0.21 -4.00 -0.04
CA LYS A 335 1.23 -4.18 -0.32
C LYS A 335 1.47 -5.51 -1.03
N GLN A 336 0.82 -6.59 -0.58
CA GLN A 336 0.98 -7.90 -1.20
C GLN A 336 0.37 -7.93 -2.60
N VAL A 337 -0.82 -7.35 -2.83
CA VAL A 337 -1.39 -7.19 -4.19
C VAL A 337 -0.41 -6.46 -5.10
N HIS A 338 0.18 -5.36 -4.62
CA HIS A 338 1.18 -4.60 -5.37
C HIS A 338 2.44 -5.42 -5.71
N GLN A 339 2.84 -6.36 -4.84
CA GLN A 339 3.93 -7.30 -5.13
C GLN A 339 3.56 -8.31 -6.24
N PHE A 340 2.31 -8.79 -6.28
CA PHE A 340 1.85 -9.69 -7.34
C PHE A 340 1.97 -9.04 -8.72
N VAL A 341 1.64 -7.76 -8.82
CA VAL A 341 1.62 -7.02 -10.09
C VAL A 341 2.95 -6.37 -10.48
N GLN A 342 4.04 -6.64 -9.76
CA GLN A 342 5.36 -6.16 -10.16
C GLN A 342 5.74 -6.67 -11.56
N GLY A 343 6.12 -5.74 -12.44
CA GLY A 343 6.44 -6.01 -13.84
C GLY A 343 5.27 -5.95 -14.81
N TYR A 344 4.08 -5.55 -14.37
CA TYR A 344 2.89 -5.35 -15.20
C TYR A 344 2.42 -3.90 -15.15
N GLU A 345 1.54 -3.50 -16.07
CA GLU A 345 0.96 -2.15 -16.14
C GLU A 345 0.47 -1.57 -14.79
N PRO A 346 -0.28 -2.30 -13.94
CA PRO A 346 -0.79 -1.74 -12.70
C PRO A 346 0.25 -1.71 -11.55
N GLN A 347 1.53 -2.03 -11.81
CA GLN A 347 2.62 -1.82 -10.85
C GLN A 347 2.79 -0.34 -10.46
N ASP A 348 2.38 0.57 -11.35
CA ASP A 348 2.50 2.02 -11.15
C ASP A 348 1.22 2.60 -10.52
N TYR A 349 0.24 1.75 -10.19
CA TYR A 349 -1.03 2.19 -9.63
C TYR A 349 -0.95 2.38 -8.12
N PRO A 350 -1.53 3.48 -7.59
CA PRO A 350 -1.50 3.74 -6.17
C PRO A 350 -2.38 2.74 -5.40
N LEU A 351 -2.01 2.44 -4.15
CA LEU A 351 -2.70 1.47 -3.31
C LEU A 351 -4.19 1.79 -3.10
N TRP A 352 -4.56 3.07 -3.04
CA TRP A 352 -5.97 3.48 -2.91
C TRP A 352 -6.84 3.04 -4.09
N LEU A 353 -6.26 2.92 -5.30
CA LEU A 353 -7.01 2.52 -6.48
C LEU A 353 -7.29 1.01 -6.47
N TRP A 354 -6.31 0.22 -6.04
CA TRP A 354 -6.50 -1.21 -5.77
C TRP A 354 -7.53 -1.46 -4.67
N GLU A 355 -7.50 -0.67 -3.59
CA GLU A 355 -8.53 -0.76 -2.55
C GLU A 355 -9.93 -0.51 -3.10
N GLU A 356 -10.12 0.53 -3.92
CA GLU A 356 -11.42 0.80 -4.53
C GLU A 356 -11.91 -0.38 -5.39
N ALA A 357 -11.03 -0.95 -6.20
CA ALA A 357 -11.38 -2.09 -7.04
C ALA A 357 -11.79 -3.31 -6.21
N ILE A 358 -11.02 -3.62 -5.16
CA ILE A 358 -11.32 -4.72 -4.24
C ILE A 358 -12.66 -4.47 -3.54
N LEU A 359 -12.85 -3.31 -2.90
CA LEU A 359 -14.08 -3.02 -2.15
C LEU A 359 -15.33 -3.07 -3.04
N GLN A 360 -15.25 -2.58 -4.28
CA GLN A 360 -16.36 -2.64 -5.23
C GLN A 360 -16.64 -4.08 -5.68
N GLY A 361 -15.61 -4.87 -5.98
CA GLY A 361 -15.76 -6.29 -6.30
C GLY A 361 -16.41 -7.08 -5.16
N TYR A 362 -15.99 -6.83 -3.92
CA TYR A 362 -16.60 -7.49 -2.74
C TYR A 362 -18.01 -7.00 -2.43
N ALA A 363 -18.35 -5.75 -2.76
CA ALA A 363 -19.74 -5.30 -2.69
C ALA A 363 -20.63 -6.10 -3.66
N ALA A 364 -20.19 -6.30 -4.90
CA ALA A 364 -20.90 -7.12 -5.88
C ALA A 364 -20.94 -8.60 -5.49
N PHE A 365 -19.85 -9.14 -4.97
CA PHE A 365 -19.77 -10.52 -4.50
C PHE A 365 -20.78 -10.79 -3.38
N ARG A 366 -20.82 -9.95 -2.34
CA ARG A 366 -21.77 -10.10 -1.23
C ARG A 366 -23.22 -10.00 -1.70
N PHE A 367 -23.52 -9.12 -2.66
CA PHE A 367 -24.84 -9.05 -3.27
C PHE A 367 -25.21 -10.39 -3.94
N LEU A 368 -24.29 -11.01 -4.69
CA LEU A 368 -24.54 -12.31 -5.32
C LEU A 368 -24.64 -13.46 -4.31
N GLN A 369 -23.91 -13.41 -3.19
CA GLN A 369 -24.09 -14.36 -2.08
C GLN A 369 -25.50 -14.29 -1.49
N GLU A 370 -26.12 -13.12 -1.45
CA GLU A 370 -27.48 -12.97 -0.92
C GLU A 370 -28.54 -13.31 -1.97
N HIS A 371 -28.43 -12.74 -3.16
CA HIS A 371 -29.50 -12.78 -4.16
C HIS A 371 -29.35 -13.90 -5.19
N ARG A 372 -28.16 -14.53 -5.29
CA ARG A 372 -27.82 -15.61 -6.23
C ARG A 372 -27.98 -15.26 -7.71
N ARG A 373 -28.31 -14.00 -8.01
CA ARG A 373 -28.40 -13.39 -9.35
C ARG A 373 -28.29 -11.87 -9.27
N GLY A 374 -27.84 -11.23 -10.34
CA GLY A 374 -27.75 -9.78 -10.45
C GLY A 374 -27.31 -9.32 -11.83
N LEU A 375 -27.57 -8.05 -12.14
CA LEU A 375 -27.03 -7.36 -13.30
C LEU A 375 -25.83 -6.52 -12.85
N VAL A 376 -24.63 -6.93 -13.27
CA VAL A 376 -23.38 -6.23 -13.00
C VAL A 376 -23.11 -5.24 -14.12
N THR A 377 -22.93 -3.97 -13.78
CA THR A 377 -22.61 -2.91 -14.74
C THR A 377 -21.22 -2.36 -14.46
N ILE A 378 -20.34 -2.47 -15.46
CA ILE A 378 -19.01 -1.86 -15.52
C ILE A 378 -19.16 -0.46 -16.12
N ASP A 379 -18.60 0.54 -15.44
CA ASP A 379 -18.48 1.92 -15.93
C ASP A 379 -17.08 2.46 -15.61
N PHE A 380 -16.16 2.29 -16.56
CA PHE A 380 -14.78 2.75 -16.42
C PHE A 380 -14.68 4.28 -16.37
N GLY A 381 -15.56 4.98 -17.10
CA GLY A 381 -15.58 6.44 -17.14
C GLY A 381 -15.80 7.05 -15.74
N ASN A 382 -16.63 6.40 -14.93
CA ASN A 382 -16.90 6.78 -13.54
C ASN A 382 -16.15 5.93 -12.50
N ARG A 383 -15.32 4.97 -12.91
CA ARG A 383 -14.56 4.05 -12.03
C ARG A 383 -15.45 3.23 -11.12
N GLN A 384 -16.54 2.70 -11.67
CA GLN A 384 -17.61 2.07 -10.91
C GLN A 384 -18.02 0.70 -11.46
N LEU A 385 -18.08 -0.27 -10.56
CA LEU A 385 -18.81 -1.51 -10.68
C LEU A 385 -20.10 -1.38 -9.86
N ARG A 386 -21.25 -1.48 -10.53
CA ARG A 386 -22.56 -1.47 -9.88
C ARG A 386 -23.21 -2.83 -10.03
N ILE A 387 -24.04 -3.20 -9.06
CA ILE A 387 -24.87 -4.40 -9.15
C ILE A 387 -26.29 -4.07 -8.73
N GLU A 388 -27.26 -4.62 -9.45
CA GLU A 388 -28.68 -4.48 -9.15
C GLU A 388 -29.43 -5.80 -9.35
N PRO A 389 -30.65 -5.94 -8.78
CA PRO A 389 -31.45 -7.14 -8.98
C PRO A 389 -31.73 -7.39 -10.45
N LEU A 390 -31.45 -8.61 -10.92
CA LEU A 390 -31.82 -9.03 -12.25
C LEU A 390 -33.31 -9.38 -12.27
N ALA A 391 -34.09 -8.68 -13.11
CA ALA A 391 -35.52 -8.93 -13.26
C ALA A 391 -35.79 -10.42 -13.55
N SER A 392 -36.88 -10.92 -12.95
CA SER A 392 -37.24 -12.35 -12.85
C SER A 392 -37.17 -13.09 -14.17
#